data_AF-A0A933CR17-F1
#
_entry.id   AF-A0A933CR17-F1
#
_cell.length_a   1.000
_cell.length_b   1.000
_cell.length_c   1.000
_cell.angle_alpha   90.00
_cell.angle_beta   90.00
_cell.angle_gamma   90.00
#
_symmetry.space_group_name_H-M   'P 1'
#
loop_
_entity.id
_entity.type
_entity.pdbx_description
1 polymer ?
#
loop_
_entity_poly.entity_id
_entity_poly.type
_entity_poly.pdbx_seq_one_letter_code
_entity_poly.pdbx_strand_id
1 'polypeptide(L)'
;MKAVLALIIIYFSGPSALLGSQAAAQPWEVEAIKAALIRYLCFEVYWHGSTAKQGIALPLKLRVEENPKAGPEEGKKFTAWIEELKISRGDRIGYFFTGTVKNNSAEVNTKKGFNLDVSPAPTYLQARRRFETGPAIKEILLIPTDCTPRYDPPTPKKKQMIELIMKTIKNHLSGLRQLGINNYPPQVSLLIADFNEDYPYTFVLIERPHEIWEVSLEDPNGGKSQTYRAASNPDLAEDKQIIAKIRKHAIKRKITLEPPMLQK
;
A
#
# COMPACT_ATOMS: atom_id res chain seq x y z
N MET A 1 -35.43 -71.81 15.53
CA MET A 1 -34.57 -70.71 15.99
C MET A 1 -34.17 -69.87 14.78
N LYS A 2 -34.78 -68.68 14.61
CA LYS A 2 -34.46 -67.74 13.52
C LYS A 2 -33.69 -66.58 14.14
N ALA A 3 -32.44 -66.42 13.76
CA ALA A 3 -31.63 -65.26 14.13
C ALA A 3 -32.03 -64.08 13.24
N VAL A 4 -32.45 -62.97 13.86
CA VAL A 4 -32.68 -61.70 13.18
C VAL A 4 -31.40 -60.89 13.32
N LEU A 5 -30.70 -60.70 12.20
CA LEU A 5 -29.54 -59.82 12.10
C LEU A 5 -30.03 -58.37 12.04
N ALA A 6 -29.74 -57.56 13.07
CA ALA A 6 -30.00 -56.13 13.05
C ALA A 6 -28.84 -55.41 12.34
N LEU A 7 -29.13 -54.77 11.21
CA LEU A 7 -28.20 -53.95 10.46
C LEU A 7 -28.11 -52.56 11.11
N ILE A 8 -26.99 -52.24 11.75
CA ILE A 8 -26.72 -50.89 12.26
C ILE A 8 -26.10 -50.07 11.13
N ILE A 9 -26.86 -49.12 10.58
CA ILE A 9 -26.36 -48.12 9.64
C ILE A 9 -25.76 -46.97 10.43
N ILE A 10 -24.43 -46.87 10.44
CA ILE A 10 -23.70 -45.73 11.01
C ILE A 10 -23.62 -44.65 9.93
N TYR A 11 -24.38 -43.56 10.10
CA TYR A 11 -24.22 -42.35 9.30
C TYR A 11 -22.93 -41.64 9.75
N PHE A 12 -21.88 -41.72 8.93
CA PHE A 12 -20.73 -40.83 9.04
C PHE A 12 -21.13 -39.45 8.50
N SER A 13 -21.49 -38.53 9.40
CA SER A 13 -21.46 -37.09 9.11
C SER A 13 -20.00 -36.64 8.99
N GLY A 14 -19.47 -36.74 7.77
CA GLY A 14 -18.16 -36.19 7.46
C GLY A 14 -18.13 -34.68 7.78
N PRO A 15 -17.01 -34.16 8.31
CA PRO A 15 -16.85 -32.72 8.51
C PRO A 15 -16.93 -32.05 7.14
N SER A 16 -18.03 -31.32 6.91
CA SER A 16 -18.13 -30.41 5.78
C SER A 16 -17.04 -29.36 5.95
N ALA A 17 -15.98 -29.50 5.16
CA ALA A 17 -14.99 -28.44 5.00
C ALA A 17 -15.77 -27.18 4.60
N LEU A 18 -15.75 -26.17 5.48
CA LEU A 18 -16.19 -24.81 5.21
C LEU A 18 -15.32 -24.25 4.07
N LEU A 19 -15.64 -24.65 2.84
CA LEU A 19 -15.28 -23.91 1.64
C LEU A 19 -16.03 -22.59 1.77
N GLY A 20 -15.36 -21.57 2.29
CA GLY A 20 -15.91 -20.22 2.37
C GLY A 20 -16.50 -19.87 1.00
N SER A 21 -17.81 -19.62 0.98
CA SER A 21 -18.52 -19.21 -0.21
C SER A 21 -17.88 -17.93 -0.75
N GLN A 22 -17.27 -18.01 -1.93
CA GLN A 22 -16.86 -16.82 -2.64
C GLN A 22 -18.13 -16.22 -3.24
N ALA A 23 -18.69 -15.22 -2.58
CA ALA A 23 -19.74 -14.42 -3.20
C ALA A 23 -19.19 -13.83 -4.50
N ALA A 24 -19.93 -13.96 -5.59
CA ALA A 24 -19.53 -13.39 -6.88
C ALA A 24 -19.31 -11.88 -6.69
N ALA A 25 -18.10 -11.41 -7.00
CA ALA A 25 -17.80 -9.99 -6.93
C ALA A 25 -18.72 -9.23 -7.87
N GLN A 26 -19.27 -8.12 -7.40
CA GLN A 26 -20.09 -7.25 -8.21
C GLN A 26 -19.20 -6.52 -9.24
N PRO A 27 -19.70 -6.20 -10.44
CA PRO A 27 -18.91 -5.51 -11.46
C PRO A 27 -18.28 -4.20 -10.97
N TRP A 28 -19.00 -3.43 -10.14
CA TRP A 28 -18.48 -2.18 -9.58
C TRP A 28 -17.31 -2.41 -8.61
N GLU A 29 -17.26 -3.55 -7.89
CA GLU A 29 -16.15 -3.88 -6.98
C GLU A 29 -14.88 -4.10 -7.79
N VAL A 30 -14.98 -4.82 -8.90
CA VAL A 30 -13.86 -5.10 -9.82
C VAL A 30 -13.29 -3.80 -10.39
N GLU A 31 -14.15 -2.89 -10.86
CA GLU A 31 -13.72 -1.61 -11.42
C GLU A 31 -13.11 -0.68 -10.35
N ALA A 32 -13.66 -0.65 -9.13
CA ALA A 32 -13.08 0.10 -8.02
C ALA A 32 -11.67 -0.42 -7.68
N ILE A 33 -11.49 -1.74 -7.62
CA ILE A 33 -10.19 -2.38 -7.36
C ILE A 33 -9.19 -2.05 -8.48
N LYS A 34 -9.60 -2.16 -9.75
CA LYS A 34 -8.75 -1.79 -10.90
C LYS A 34 -8.30 -0.33 -10.82
N ALA A 35 -9.22 0.59 -10.50
CA ALA A 35 -8.89 1.99 -10.33
C ALA A 35 -7.87 2.22 -9.20
N ALA A 36 -8.03 1.55 -8.05
CA ALA A 36 -7.09 1.63 -6.94
C ALA A 36 -5.70 1.07 -7.30
N LEU A 37 -5.64 -0.08 -7.98
CA LEU A 37 -4.39 -0.67 -8.44
C LEU A 37 -3.68 0.22 -9.48
N ILE A 38 -4.41 0.84 -10.41
CA ILE A 38 -3.85 1.79 -11.37
C ILE A 38 -3.26 3.00 -10.64
N ARG A 39 -4.00 3.58 -9.68
CA ARG A 39 -3.50 4.71 -8.89
C ARG A 39 -2.23 4.34 -8.13
N TYR A 40 -2.19 3.17 -7.50
CA TYR A 40 -1.01 2.67 -6.80
C TYR A 40 0.19 2.50 -7.74
N LEU A 41 0.01 1.82 -8.87
CA LEU A 41 1.09 1.59 -9.83
C LEU A 41 1.59 2.89 -10.45
N CYS A 42 0.69 3.81 -10.80
CA CYS A 42 1.08 5.12 -11.31
C CYS A 42 1.80 5.96 -10.27
N PHE A 43 1.40 5.87 -9.01
CA PHE A 43 2.10 6.52 -7.92
C PHE A 43 3.54 6.02 -7.82
N GLU A 44 3.76 4.69 -7.86
CA GLU A 44 5.10 4.12 -7.84
C GLU A 44 5.94 4.51 -9.08
N VAL A 45 5.33 4.54 -10.26
CA VAL A 45 6.00 4.99 -11.50
C VAL A 45 6.39 6.46 -11.38
N TYR A 46 5.47 7.32 -10.94
CA TYR A 46 5.72 8.75 -10.85
C TYR A 46 6.77 9.07 -9.79
N TRP A 47 6.69 8.48 -8.61
CA TRP A 47 7.57 8.83 -7.50
C TRP A 47 8.92 8.11 -7.56
N HIS A 48 8.94 6.80 -7.83
CA HIS A 48 10.16 5.99 -7.80
C HIS A 48 10.74 5.68 -9.19
N GLY A 49 10.01 5.92 -10.27
CA GLY A 49 10.49 5.64 -11.64
C GLY A 49 10.77 4.15 -11.91
N SER A 50 10.27 3.25 -11.07
CA SER A 50 10.83 1.90 -10.91
C SER A 50 9.90 0.76 -11.30
N THR A 51 8.61 0.99 -11.52
CA THR A 51 7.61 -0.10 -11.49
C THR A 51 7.10 -0.51 -12.85
N ALA A 52 6.19 0.23 -13.49
CA ALA A 52 5.59 -0.21 -14.76
C ALA A 52 6.02 0.67 -15.93
N LYS A 53 6.25 0.06 -17.11
CA LYS A 53 6.15 0.81 -18.37
C LYS A 53 4.72 1.35 -18.49
N GLN A 54 4.60 2.62 -18.87
CA GLN A 54 3.31 3.26 -19.12
C GLN A 54 2.70 2.78 -20.44
N GLY A 55 1.37 2.83 -20.57
CA GLY A 55 0.67 2.44 -21.82
C GLY A 55 0.67 0.95 -22.12
N ILE A 56 0.76 0.09 -21.10
CA ILE A 56 0.76 -1.37 -21.25
C ILE A 56 -0.52 -1.99 -20.67
N ALA A 57 -0.89 -3.16 -21.18
CA ALA A 57 -1.92 -4.02 -20.62
C ALA A 57 -1.27 -5.10 -19.77
N LEU A 58 -1.69 -5.22 -18.51
CA LEU A 58 -1.19 -6.20 -17.56
C LEU A 58 -2.28 -7.24 -17.24
N PRO A 59 -1.97 -8.55 -17.31
CA PRO A 59 -2.87 -9.58 -16.81
C PRO A 59 -3.11 -9.41 -15.32
N LEU A 60 -4.38 -9.41 -14.92
CA LEU A 60 -4.80 -9.26 -13.54
C LEU A 60 -5.63 -10.47 -13.11
N LYS A 61 -5.26 -11.09 -11.99
CA LYS A 61 -6.08 -12.10 -11.30
C LYS A 61 -6.59 -11.49 -10.00
N LEU A 62 -7.90 -11.50 -9.78
CA LEU A 62 -8.56 -10.94 -8.61
C LEU A 62 -9.34 -12.00 -7.84
N ARG A 63 -9.35 -11.84 -6.52
CA ARG A 63 -10.29 -12.50 -5.63
C ARG A 63 -10.88 -11.46 -4.70
N VAL A 64 -12.20 -11.43 -4.59
CA VAL A 64 -12.93 -10.65 -3.59
C VAL A 64 -13.57 -11.64 -2.63
N GLU A 65 -13.39 -11.40 -1.34
CA GLU A 65 -13.81 -12.29 -0.27
C GLU A 65 -14.50 -11.46 0.79
N GLU A 66 -15.62 -11.97 1.31
CA GLU A 66 -16.22 -11.42 2.53
C GLU A 66 -15.16 -11.43 3.63
N ASN A 67 -15.11 -10.38 4.44
CA ASN A 67 -14.26 -10.35 5.61
C ASN A 67 -15.08 -10.86 6.80
N PRO A 68 -14.95 -12.13 7.22
CA PRO A 68 -15.83 -12.73 8.23
C PRO A 68 -15.63 -12.14 9.64
N LYS A 69 -14.58 -11.33 9.84
CA LYS A 69 -14.29 -10.64 11.11
C LYS A 69 -14.64 -9.15 11.08
N ALA A 70 -15.04 -8.64 9.92
CA ALA A 70 -15.38 -7.25 9.71
C ALA A 70 -16.84 -7.00 10.03
N GLY A 71 -17.13 -5.88 10.70
CA GLY A 71 -18.47 -5.32 10.69
C GLY A 71 -18.89 -4.92 9.25
N PRO A 72 -20.18 -4.68 8.99
CA PRO A 72 -20.66 -4.22 7.69
C PRO A 72 -19.99 -2.92 7.20
N GLU A 73 -19.36 -2.17 8.11
CA GLU A 73 -18.61 -0.96 7.80
C GLU A 73 -17.16 -1.19 7.36
N GLU A 74 -16.61 -2.39 7.47
CA GLU A 74 -15.20 -2.65 7.12
C GLU A 74 -15.01 -3.09 5.66
N GLY A 75 -16.09 -3.32 4.91
CA GLY A 75 -16.02 -3.69 3.49
C GLY A 75 -15.52 -5.12 3.23
N LYS A 76 -15.38 -5.47 1.96
CA LYS A 76 -14.87 -6.77 1.53
C LYS A 76 -13.37 -6.71 1.33
N LYS A 77 -12.68 -7.82 1.58
CA LYS A 77 -11.26 -7.94 1.29
C LYS A 77 -11.07 -8.31 -0.17
N PHE A 78 -10.10 -7.70 -0.84
CA PHE A 78 -9.61 -8.20 -2.11
C PHE A 78 -8.14 -8.64 -2.02
N THR A 79 -7.80 -9.60 -2.87
CA THR A 79 -6.42 -9.93 -3.20
C THR A 79 -6.26 -9.88 -4.72
N ALA A 80 -5.14 -9.32 -5.16
CA ALA A 80 -4.85 -9.14 -6.57
C ALA A 80 -3.45 -9.65 -6.89
N TRP A 81 -3.30 -10.18 -8.09
CA TRP A 81 -2.04 -10.66 -8.62
C TRP A 81 -1.82 -10.15 -10.03
N ILE A 82 -0.69 -9.47 -10.20
CA ILE A 82 -0.24 -8.92 -11.48
C ILE A 82 1.07 -9.62 -11.84
N GLU A 83 1.08 -10.32 -12.96
CA GLU A 83 2.27 -11.00 -13.48
C GLU A 83 3.04 -10.09 -14.44
N GLU A 84 4.35 -10.33 -14.53
CA GLU A 84 5.22 -9.81 -15.58
C GLU A 84 5.35 -8.29 -15.67
N LEU A 85 5.26 -7.61 -14.54
CA LEU A 85 5.58 -6.19 -14.50
C LEU A 85 7.10 -6.03 -14.70
N LYS A 86 7.49 -5.53 -15.88
CA LYS A 86 8.89 -5.27 -16.24
C LYS A 86 9.32 -3.93 -15.63
N ILE A 87 10.23 -4.00 -14.66
CA ILE A 87 10.80 -2.81 -14.04
C ILE A 87 11.94 -2.23 -14.88
N SER A 88 12.35 -1.00 -14.58
CA SER A 88 13.34 -0.23 -15.35
C SER A 88 14.71 -0.92 -15.49
N ARG A 89 15.02 -1.86 -14.58
CA ARG A 89 16.25 -2.68 -14.60
C ARG A 89 16.16 -3.93 -15.49
N GLY A 90 15.01 -4.18 -16.11
CA GLY A 90 14.77 -5.35 -16.96
C GLY A 90 14.21 -6.56 -16.22
N ASP A 91 14.27 -6.58 -14.88
CA ASP A 91 13.71 -7.67 -14.08
C ASP A 91 12.19 -7.78 -14.27
N ARG A 92 11.69 -9.00 -14.28
CA ARG A 92 10.26 -9.31 -14.24
C ARG A 92 9.84 -9.48 -12.79
N ILE A 93 8.90 -8.64 -12.37
CA ILE A 93 8.35 -8.68 -11.01
C ILE A 93 6.89 -9.14 -11.08
N GLY A 94 6.54 -10.10 -10.23
CA GLY A 94 5.15 -10.41 -9.90
C GLY A 94 4.75 -9.62 -8.65
N TYR A 95 3.61 -8.93 -8.69
CA TYR A 95 3.08 -8.25 -7.52
C TYR A 95 1.83 -8.94 -6.98
N PHE A 96 1.86 -9.17 -5.68
CA PHE A 96 0.71 -9.52 -4.88
C PHE A 96 0.23 -8.29 -4.11
N PHE A 97 -1.05 -7.96 -4.25
CA PHE A 97 -1.69 -6.90 -3.50
C PHE A 97 -2.79 -7.46 -2.62
N THR A 98 -3.00 -6.81 -1.49
CA THR A 98 -4.22 -6.99 -0.69
C THR A 98 -4.84 -5.64 -0.42
N GLY A 99 -6.16 -5.59 -0.36
CA GLY A 99 -6.83 -4.39 0.04
C GLY A 99 -8.27 -4.59 0.44
N THR A 100 -9.01 -3.48 0.52
CA THR A 100 -10.41 -3.45 0.91
C THR A 100 -11.24 -2.73 -0.15
N VAL A 101 -12.44 -3.21 -0.42
CA VAL A 101 -13.43 -2.58 -1.31
C VAL A 101 -14.73 -2.32 -0.56
N LYS A 102 -15.21 -1.08 -0.62
CA LYS A 102 -16.41 -0.59 0.09
C LYS A 102 -16.97 0.65 -0.62
N ASN A 103 -18.30 0.79 -0.66
CA ASN A 103 -18.99 2.02 -1.07
C ASN A 103 -18.43 2.65 -2.38
N ASN A 104 -18.34 1.86 -3.46
CA ASN A 104 -17.80 2.28 -4.76
C ASN A 104 -16.32 2.74 -4.75
N SER A 105 -15.57 2.40 -3.70
CA SER A 105 -14.15 2.70 -3.57
C SER A 105 -13.37 1.45 -3.19
N ALA A 106 -12.09 1.43 -3.55
CA ALA A 106 -11.17 0.42 -3.09
C ALA A 106 -9.85 1.07 -2.68
N GLU A 107 -9.17 0.45 -1.73
CA GLU A 107 -7.90 0.88 -1.18
C GLU A 107 -6.93 -0.30 -1.21
N VAL A 108 -5.66 -0.04 -1.55
CA VAL A 108 -4.60 -1.04 -1.49
C VAL A 108 -3.89 -0.91 -0.14
N ASN A 109 -3.99 -1.94 0.69
CA ASN A 109 -3.42 -1.94 2.04
C ASN A 109 -2.03 -2.59 2.12
N THR A 110 -1.72 -3.56 1.25
CA THR A 110 -0.36 -4.13 1.23
C THR A 110 0.05 -4.53 -0.18
N LYS A 111 1.36 -4.50 -0.41
CA LYS A 111 2.02 -4.95 -1.63
C LYS A 111 3.21 -5.86 -1.28
N LYS A 112 3.39 -6.92 -2.07
CA LYS A 112 4.59 -7.78 -2.05
C LYS A 112 5.08 -8.01 -3.48
N GLY A 113 6.32 -7.61 -3.74
CA GLY A 113 7.00 -7.86 -5.01
C GLY A 113 7.84 -9.12 -4.96
N PHE A 114 7.83 -9.89 -6.03
CA PHE A 114 8.62 -11.09 -6.20
C PHE A 114 9.38 -11.00 -7.52
N ASN A 115 10.70 -11.08 -7.48
CA ASN A 115 11.50 -11.21 -8.70
C ASN A 115 11.24 -12.60 -9.29
N LEU A 116 10.72 -12.64 -10.52
CA LEU A 116 10.35 -13.85 -11.25
C LEU A 116 11.55 -14.49 -11.95
N ASP A 117 12.63 -13.73 -12.14
CA ASP A 117 13.86 -14.21 -12.77
C ASP A 117 14.79 -14.90 -11.78
N VAL A 118 14.60 -14.65 -10.48
CA VAL A 118 15.24 -15.40 -9.39
C VAL A 118 14.29 -16.50 -8.93
N SER A 119 14.79 -17.74 -8.79
CA SER A 119 14.01 -18.93 -8.43
C SER A 119 12.93 -18.62 -7.38
N PRO A 120 11.66 -18.98 -7.63
CA PRO A 120 10.55 -18.45 -6.86
C PRO A 120 10.65 -18.88 -5.39
N ALA A 121 10.81 -17.91 -4.50
CA ALA A 121 10.79 -18.13 -3.07
C ALA A 121 9.49 -18.87 -2.64
N PRO A 122 9.50 -19.67 -1.57
CA PRO A 122 8.28 -20.35 -1.08
C PRO A 122 7.10 -19.40 -0.87
N THR A 123 7.36 -18.16 -0.47
CA THR A 123 6.35 -17.09 -0.30
C THR A 123 5.71 -16.67 -1.62
N TYR A 124 6.45 -16.68 -2.73
CA TYR A 124 5.90 -16.46 -4.07
C TYR A 124 4.93 -17.59 -4.43
N LEU A 125 5.34 -18.85 -4.26
CA LEU A 125 4.50 -20.00 -4.61
C LEU A 125 3.21 -20.01 -3.78
N GLN A 126 3.29 -19.64 -2.50
CA GLN A 126 2.10 -19.50 -1.64
C GLN A 126 1.17 -18.38 -2.12
N ALA A 127 1.70 -17.21 -2.49
CA ALA A 127 0.89 -16.11 -3.02
C ALA A 127 0.22 -16.50 -4.35
N ARG A 128 0.98 -17.11 -5.26
CA ARG A 128 0.53 -17.54 -6.58
C ARG A 128 -0.53 -18.64 -6.49
N ARG A 129 -0.34 -19.66 -5.64
CA ARG A 129 -1.29 -20.79 -5.48
C ARG A 129 -2.71 -20.32 -5.17
N ARG A 130 -2.87 -19.20 -4.44
CA ARG A 130 -4.20 -18.62 -4.14
C ARG A 130 -5.01 -18.30 -5.40
N PHE A 131 -4.37 -18.03 -6.52
CA PHE A 131 -5.03 -17.72 -7.80
C PHE A 131 -5.04 -18.90 -8.77
N GLU A 132 -4.33 -19.99 -8.48
CA GLU A 132 -4.28 -21.19 -9.31
C GLU A 132 -5.24 -22.29 -8.82
N THR A 133 -5.47 -22.37 -7.52
CA THR A 133 -6.23 -23.46 -6.89
C THR A 133 -7.68 -23.08 -6.55
N GLY A 134 -8.17 -21.93 -7.00
CA GLY A 134 -9.53 -21.47 -6.72
C GLY A 134 -10.07 -20.53 -7.80
N PRO A 135 -11.36 -20.18 -7.75
CA PRO A 135 -11.95 -19.24 -8.69
C PRO A 135 -11.28 -17.87 -8.53
N ALA A 136 -10.79 -17.34 -9.65
CA ALA A 136 -10.22 -16.01 -9.73
C ALA A 136 -10.86 -15.30 -10.92
N ILE A 137 -11.21 -14.04 -10.70
CA ILE A 137 -11.68 -13.15 -11.77
C ILE A 137 -10.45 -12.76 -12.57
N LYS A 138 -10.49 -13.01 -13.88
CA LYS A 138 -9.41 -12.66 -14.80
C LYS A 138 -9.78 -11.38 -15.52
N GLU A 139 -8.94 -10.38 -15.38
CA GLU A 139 -9.13 -9.03 -15.90
C GLU A 139 -7.86 -8.55 -16.59
N ILE A 140 -7.98 -7.42 -17.28
CA ILE A 140 -6.85 -6.67 -17.79
C ILE A 140 -6.76 -5.33 -17.07
N LEU A 141 -5.57 -5.02 -16.55
CA LEU A 141 -5.25 -3.71 -16.00
C LEU A 141 -4.55 -2.88 -17.08
N LEU A 142 -5.18 -1.78 -17.49
CA LEU A 142 -4.61 -0.85 -18.47
C LEU A 142 -3.88 0.26 -17.71
N ILE A 143 -2.55 0.25 -17.78
CA ILE A 143 -1.73 1.31 -17.17
C ILE A 143 -1.72 2.50 -18.13
N PRO A 144 -2.11 3.71 -17.68
CA PRO A 144 -2.17 4.86 -18.55
C PRO A 144 -0.78 5.26 -19.06
N THR A 145 -0.76 6.00 -20.17
CA THR A 145 0.47 6.57 -20.75
C THR A 145 1.04 7.71 -19.92
N ASP A 146 0.20 8.37 -19.10
CA ASP A 146 0.59 9.41 -18.16
C ASP A 146 0.16 9.01 -16.75
N CYS A 147 1.13 9.02 -15.83
CA CYS A 147 0.95 8.71 -14.42
C CYS A 147 1.18 9.93 -13.53
N THR A 148 1.21 11.14 -14.11
CA THR A 148 1.26 12.38 -13.32
C THR A 148 0.06 12.41 -12.37
N PRO A 149 0.29 12.54 -11.04
CA PRO A 149 -0.76 12.47 -10.06
C PRO A 149 -1.74 13.63 -10.23
N ARG A 150 -3.03 13.33 -10.03
CA ARG A 150 -4.10 14.32 -9.93
C ARG A 150 -4.58 14.32 -8.48
N TYR A 151 -4.40 15.45 -7.83
CA TYR A 151 -4.67 15.56 -6.40
C TYR A 151 -6.10 15.99 -6.13
N ASP A 152 -6.74 15.29 -5.20
CA ASP A 152 -8.07 15.64 -4.73
C ASP A 152 -8.03 16.95 -3.92
N PRO A 153 -9.12 17.75 -3.98
CA PRO A 153 -9.20 18.97 -3.20
C PRO A 153 -9.09 18.70 -1.69
N PRO A 154 -8.71 19.70 -0.87
CA PRO A 154 -8.60 19.52 0.58
C PRO A 154 -9.93 19.09 1.23
N THR A 155 -9.90 17.98 1.94
CA THR A 155 -11.01 17.44 2.74
C THR A 155 -10.69 17.52 4.25
N PRO A 156 -11.67 17.32 5.14
CA PRO A 156 -11.41 17.17 6.58
C PRO A 156 -10.45 16.02 6.90
N LYS A 157 -10.59 14.86 6.25
CA LYS A 157 -9.73 13.69 6.48
C LYS A 157 -8.30 13.94 5.99
N LYS A 158 -8.11 14.51 4.79
CA LYS A 158 -6.78 14.94 4.30
C LYS A 158 -6.10 15.94 5.25
N LYS A 159 -6.85 16.87 5.86
CA LYS A 159 -6.30 17.77 6.90
C LYS A 159 -5.83 16.99 8.13
N GLN A 160 -6.61 16.02 8.62
CA GLN A 160 -6.20 15.16 9.74
C GLN A 160 -4.93 14.35 9.41
N MET A 161 -4.82 13.82 8.18
CA MET A 161 -3.63 13.11 7.72
C MET A 161 -2.40 14.03 7.69
N ILE A 162 -2.54 15.28 7.24
CA ILE A 162 -1.44 16.28 7.29
C ILE A 162 -0.97 16.53 8.73
N GLU A 163 -1.90 16.69 9.68
CA GLU A 163 -1.53 16.88 11.09
C GLU A 163 -0.83 15.64 11.67
N LEU A 164 -1.29 14.44 11.30
CA LEU A 164 -0.64 13.18 11.68
C LEU A 164 0.79 13.12 11.13
N ILE A 165 0.99 13.42 9.84
CA ILE A 165 2.32 13.49 9.22
C ILE A 165 3.21 14.46 9.99
N MET A 166 2.73 15.68 10.26
CA MET A 166 3.49 16.70 10.99
C MET A 166 3.87 16.23 12.39
N LYS A 167 2.94 15.59 13.12
CA LYS A 167 3.18 15.02 14.45
C LYS A 167 4.22 13.90 14.40
N THR A 168 4.11 12.99 13.43
CA THR A 168 5.06 11.87 13.26
C THR A 168 6.47 12.39 12.99
N ILE A 169 6.62 13.32 12.04
CA ILE A 169 7.91 13.95 11.73
C ILE A 169 8.43 14.70 12.95
N LYS A 170 7.62 15.53 13.61
CA LYS A 170 8.03 16.26 14.83
C LYS A 170 8.56 15.32 15.91
N ASN A 171 7.83 14.25 16.21
CA ASN A 171 8.25 13.30 17.24
C ASN A 171 9.58 12.63 16.87
N HIS A 172 9.73 12.24 15.60
CA HIS A 172 10.97 11.63 15.12
C HIS A 172 12.15 12.60 15.23
N LEU A 173 12.03 13.82 14.69
CA LEU A 173 13.10 14.81 14.70
C LEU A 173 13.46 15.29 16.11
N SER A 174 12.47 15.45 16.99
CA SER A 174 12.74 15.75 18.41
C SER A 174 13.53 14.63 19.07
N GLY A 175 13.20 13.36 18.80
CA GLY A 175 13.95 12.21 19.29
C GLY A 175 15.41 12.20 18.81
N LEU A 176 15.63 12.42 17.51
CA LEU A 176 16.98 12.53 16.94
C LEU A 176 17.77 13.68 17.59
N ARG A 177 17.15 14.85 17.71
CA ARG A 177 17.76 16.03 18.36
C ARG A 177 18.12 15.77 19.82
N GLN A 178 17.26 15.07 20.58
CA GLN A 178 17.53 14.70 21.97
C GLN A 178 18.72 13.73 22.10
N LEU A 179 18.92 12.86 21.11
CA LEU A 179 20.07 11.95 21.03
C LEU A 179 21.36 12.63 20.51
N GLY A 180 21.31 13.93 20.17
CA GLY A 180 22.42 14.64 19.54
C GLY A 180 22.69 14.20 18.09
N ILE A 181 21.73 13.51 17.46
CA ILE A 181 21.82 13.03 16.08
C ILE A 181 21.21 14.09 15.16
N ASN A 182 22.03 14.58 14.24
CA ASN A 182 21.71 15.66 13.29
C ASN A 182 21.34 17.00 13.97
N ASN A 183 21.97 18.08 13.52
CA ASN A 183 21.76 19.43 14.07
C ASN A 183 20.51 20.10 13.48
N TYR A 184 19.33 19.55 13.79
CA TYR A 184 18.06 20.16 13.36
C TYR A 184 17.82 21.51 14.07
N PRO A 185 17.42 22.57 13.33
CA PRO A 185 17.07 23.84 13.95
C PRO A 185 15.81 23.71 14.82
N PRO A 186 15.60 24.58 15.83
CA PRO A 186 14.41 24.57 16.67
C PRO A 186 13.10 24.70 15.87
N GLN A 187 13.14 25.45 14.77
CA GLN A 187 12.03 25.54 13.81
C GLN A 187 12.44 24.86 12.51
N VAL A 188 11.68 23.84 12.10
CA VAL A 188 11.94 23.07 10.89
C VAL A 188 10.84 23.36 9.87
N SER A 189 11.24 23.73 8.66
CA SER A 189 10.34 23.85 7.51
C SER A 189 10.20 22.51 6.80
N LEU A 190 8.95 22.15 6.51
CA LEU A 190 8.57 20.91 5.82
C LEU A 190 7.89 21.25 4.50
N LEU A 191 8.24 20.50 3.45
CA LEU A 191 7.48 20.43 2.21
C LEU A 191 6.87 19.04 2.12
N ILE A 192 5.56 18.94 2.38
CA ILE A 192 4.81 17.69 2.28
C ILE A 192 4.32 17.61 0.83
N ALA A 193 4.72 16.58 0.09
CA ALA A 193 4.14 16.32 -1.23
C ALA A 193 2.63 16.13 -1.10
N ASP A 194 1.86 16.74 -2.00
CA ASP A 194 0.43 16.52 -2.04
C ASP A 194 0.11 15.04 -2.29
N PHE A 195 -1.05 14.58 -1.80
CA PHE A 195 -1.45 13.18 -1.80
C PHE A 195 -2.97 13.04 -1.85
N ASN A 196 -3.46 11.89 -2.33
CA ASN A 196 -4.86 11.51 -2.16
C ASN A 196 -5.00 10.63 -0.92
N GLU A 197 -6.19 10.61 -0.32
CA GLU A 197 -6.41 9.90 0.94
C GLU A 197 -6.22 8.39 0.85
N ASP A 198 -6.23 7.84 -0.36
CA ASP A 198 -6.06 6.42 -0.67
C ASP A 198 -4.64 6.08 -1.17
N TYR A 199 -3.72 7.05 -1.14
CA TYR A 199 -2.31 6.78 -1.41
C TYR A 199 -1.68 6.06 -0.22
N PRO A 200 -0.72 5.14 -0.46
CA PRO A 200 -0.12 4.34 0.61
C PRO A 200 0.83 5.17 1.51
N TYR A 201 1.49 6.16 0.92
CA TYR A 201 2.44 7.04 1.59
C TYR A 201 2.50 8.41 0.90
N THR A 202 3.14 9.37 1.56
CA THR A 202 3.57 10.64 0.96
C THR A 202 5.03 10.90 1.28
N PHE A 203 5.63 11.83 0.55
CA PHE A 203 6.99 12.29 0.77
C PHE A 203 7.02 13.62 1.51
N VAL A 204 7.94 13.75 2.46
CA VAL A 204 8.19 14.98 3.20
C VAL A 204 9.64 15.36 3.02
N LEU A 205 9.89 16.52 2.45
CA LEU A 205 11.21 17.12 2.39
C LEU A 205 11.40 18.07 3.58
N ILE A 206 12.42 17.77 4.38
CA ILE A 206 12.92 18.67 5.41
C ILE A 206 13.88 19.65 4.73
N GLU A 207 13.52 20.93 4.63
CA GLU A 207 14.31 21.90 3.84
C GLU A 207 15.74 22.07 4.34
N ARG A 208 15.98 21.86 5.64
CA ARG A 208 17.32 21.81 6.23
C ARG A 208 17.36 20.64 7.22
N PRO A 209 18.09 19.54 6.92
CA PRO A 209 19.26 19.47 6.04
C PRO A 209 19.03 18.90 4.61
N HIS A 210 17.84 19.03 4.01
CA HIS A 210 17.46 18.41 2.72
C HIS A 210 17.26 16.89 2.79
N GLU A 211 16.59 16.42 3.83
CA GLU A 211 16.24 15.00 3.96
C GLU A 211 14.86 14.71 3.41
N ILE A 212 14.72 13.57 2.73
CA ILE A 212 13.44 13.08 2.22
C ILE A 212 12.97 11.94 3.11
N TRP A 213 11.76 12.07 3.60
CA TRP A 213 11.07 11.11 4.44
C TRP A 213 9.87 10.56 3.69
N GLU A 214 9.71 9.24 3.69
CA GLU A 214 8.49 8.59 3.25
C GLU A 214 7.63 8.31 4.49
N VAL A 215 6.40 8.79 4.46
CA VAL A 215 5.46 8.74 5.58
C VAL A 215 4.24 7.96 5.14
N SER A 216 4.00 6.82 5.78
CA SER A 216 2.80 6.01 5.52
C SER A 216 1.54 6.80 5.89
N LEU A 217 0.55 6.74 4.99
CA LEU A 217 -0.75 7.40 5.08
C LEU A 217 -1.86 6.48 5.57
N GLU A 218 -1.62 5.17 5.62
CA GLU A 218 -2.59 4.19 6.10
C GLU A 218 -2.97 4.49 7.55
N ASP A 219 -4.28 4.51 7.84
CA ASP A 219 -4.83 4.61 9.20
C ASP A 219 -4.93 3.20 9.79
N PRO A 220 -4.03 2.79 10.71
CA PRO A 220 -3.99 1.41 11.15
C PRO A 220 -4.73 1.31 12.48
N ASN A 221 -5.98 1.77 12.59
CA ASN A 221 -6.81 1.63 13.79
C ASN A 221 -6.04 1.84 15.14
N GLY A 222 -5.16 2.85 15.23
CA GLY A 222 -4.39 3.17 16.44
C GLY A 222 -2.91 2.74 16.50
N GLY A 223 -2.32 2.23 15.41
CA GLY A 223 -0.87 2.01 15.28
C GLY A 223 -0.11 3.24 14.76
N LYS A 224 1.16 3.41 15.16
CA LYS A 224 2.01 4.56 14.77
C LYS A 224 2.17 4.65 13.24
N SER A 225 1.93 5.83 12.65
CA SER A 225 2.41 6.16 11.30
C SER A 225 3.91 5.87 11.24
N GLN A 226 4.32 4.99 10.33
CA GLN A 226 5.71 4.63 10.17
C GLN A 226 6.41 5.66 9.28
N THR A 227 7.60 6.07 9.72
CA THR A 227 8.49 6.93 8.96
C THR A 227 9.66 6.10 8.48
N TYR A 228 9.91 6.10 7.18
CA TYR A 228 11.14 5.59 6.60
C TYR A 228 11.93 6.78 6.07
N ARG A 229 13.20 6.88 6.45
CA ARG A 229 14.10 7.85 5.82
C ARG A 229 14.38 7.32 4.42
N ALA A 230 13.70 7.91 3.43
CA ALA A 230 13.76 7.45 2.04
C ALA A 230 15.09 7.83 1.39
N ALA A 231 15.62 9.02 1.71
CA ALA A 231 16.90 9.46 1.17
C ALA A 231 17.56 10.56 2.01
N SER A 232 18.89 10.62 1.93
CA SER A 232 19.70 11.61 2.66
C SER A 232 20.82 12.25 1.84
N ASN A 233 20.85 12.05 0.52
CA ASN A 233 21.92 12.63 -0.30
C ASN A 233 21.35 13.44 -1.49
N PRO A 234 21.10 14.74 -1.30
CA PRO A 234 20.51 15.60 -2.33
C PRO A 234 21.37 15.72 -3.61
N ASP A 235 22.60 15.21 -3.61
CA ASP A 235 23.46 15.19 -4.79
C ASP A 235 23.19 14.01 -5.73
N LEU A 236 22.54 12.95 -5.25
CA LEU A 236 22.12 11.82 -6.09
C LEU A 236 21.06 12.24 -7.11
N ALA A 237 21.18 11.75 -8.34
CA ALA A 237 20.27 12.12 -9.43
C ALA A 237 18.81 11.71 -9.13
N GLU A 238 18.60 10.56 -8.48
CA GLU A 238 17.29 10.07 -8.06
C GLU A 238 16.65 11.02 -7.01
N ASP A 239 17.42 11.42 -5.99
CA ASP A 239 16.97 12.36 -4.95
C ASP A 239 16.62 13.73 -5.54
N LYS A 240 17.41 14.24 -6.49
CA LYS A 240 17.11 15.50 -7.19
C LYS A 240 15.76 15.47 -7.89
N GLN A 241 15.41 14.35 -8.52
CA GLN A 241 14.12 14.20 -9.19
C GLN A 241 12.97 14.16 -8.18
N ILE A 242 13.13 13.43 -7.07
CA ILE A 242 12.11 13.37 -6.01
C ILE A 242 11.92 14.76 -5.39
N ILE A 243 13.01 15.47 -5.05
CA ILE A 243 12.96 16.84 -4.52
C ILE A 243 12.21 17.78 -5.47
N ALA A 244 12.48 17.69 -6.78
CA ALA A 244 11.79 18.50 -7.77
C ALA A 244 10.27 18.21 -7.81
N LYS A 245 9.88 16.92 -7.75
CA LYS A 245 8.47 16.49 -7.69
C LYS A 245 7.79 16.98 -6.41
N ILE A 246 8.44 16.84 -5.26
CA ILE A 246 7.92 17.36 -3.97
C ILE A 246 7.69 18.87 -4.09
N ARG A 247 8.71 19.64 -4.48
CA ARG A 247 8.62 21.11 -4.59
C ARG A 247 7.51 21.56 -5.53
N LYS A 248 7.29 20.86 -6.64
CA LYS A 248 6.22 21.16 -7.61
C LYS A 248 4.82 21.01 -7.01
N HIS A 249 4.63 20.08 -6.08
CA HIS A 249 3.33 19.73 -5.51
C HIS A 249 3.29 19.90 -3.98
N ALA A 250 4.11 20.80 -3.42
CA ALA A 250 4.29 20.86 -1.98
C ALA A 250 3.21 21.65 -1.24
N ILE A 251 2.77 21.09 -0.12
CA ILE A 251 2.10 21.78 0.97
C ILE A 251 3.17 22.21 1.97
N LYS A 252 3.36 23.52 2.12
CA LYS A 252 4.37 24.10 3.04
C LYS A 252 3.86 24.06 4.49
N ARG A 253 4.67 23.57 5.41
CA ARG A 253 4.40 23.54 6.85
C ARG A 253 5.64 23.90 7.66
N LYS A 254 5.43 24.25 8.92
CA LYS A 254 6.49 24.46 9.90
C LYS A 254 6.16 23.70 11.17
N ILE A 255 7.18 23.13 11.79
CA ILE A 255 7.08 22.51 13.10
C ILE A 255 8.13 23.11 14.02
N THR A 256 7.84 23.11 15.32
CA THR A 256 8.78 23.52 16.37
C THR A 256 9.20 22.28 17.14
N LEU A 257 10.52 22.04 17.22
CA LEU A 257 11.14 20.95 17.94
C LEU A 257 11.44 21.35 19.38
N GLU A 258 11.22 20.43 20.30
CA GLU A 258 11.55 20.64 21.70
C GLU A 258 13.07 20.75 21.90
N PRO A 259 13.54 21.57 22.86
CA PRO A 259 14.97 21.63 23.18
C PRO A 259 15.47 20.26 23.65
N PRO A 260 16.74 19.92 23.40
CA PRO A 260 17.33 18.71 23.97
C PRO A 260 17.24 18.80 25.50
N MET A 261 16.86 17.70 26.16
CA MET A 261 16.93 17.64 27.62
C MET A 261 18.41 17.72 27.99
N LEU A 262 18.80 18.78 28.70
CA LEU A 262 20.13 18.87 29.29
C LEU A 262 20.26 17.68 30.25
N GLN A 263 21.10 16.71 29.90
CA GLN A 263 21.52 15.68 30.87
C GLN A 263 22.28 16.41 31.97
N LYS A 264 21.69 16.44 33.16
CA LYS A 264 22.35 16.93 34.38
C LYS A 264 23.35 15.92 34.88
#